data_AF-A0A4Q3UAS4-F1
#
_entry.id   AF-A0A4Q3UAS4-F1
#
_cell.length_a   1.000
_cell.length_b   1.000
_cell.length_c   1.000
_cell.angle_alpha   90.00
_cell.angle_beta   90.00
_cell.angle_gamma   90.00
#
_symmetry.space_group_name_H-M   'P 1'
#
loop_
_entity.id
_entity.type
_entity.pdbx_description
1 polymer ?
#
loop_
_entity_poly.entity_id
_entity_poly.type
_entity_poly.pdbx_seq_one_letter_code
_entity_poly.pdbx_strand_id
1 'polypeptide(L)'
;MPLGFLRRLLMSTGHAELQPEDARLAVAAVLVMAARADGKYDDHEAAIIDRVLGKRFGLTADLARGLREQGEEAEGEAIDIYQFTKAIRTSIPIEDRIAIIEELWGVILSDGVRDPHEDSLMRQIVDRLGLSPMDSALARQKVQGGGSIPG
;
A
#
# COMPACT_ATOMS: atom_id res chain seq x y z
N MET A 1 11.19 13.02 7.20
CA MET A 1 10.94 14.25 6.39
C MET A 1 9.95 13.97 5.25
N PRO A 2 8.69 13.64 5.56
CA PRO A 2 7.65 13.32 4.57
C PRO A 2 6.89 14.54 4.06
N LEU A 3 6.96 15.70 4.74
CA LEU A 3 6.46 16.98 4.21
C LEU A 3 7.05 17.31 2.83
N GLY A 4 8.27 16.86 2.54
CA GLY A 4 8.86 16.97 1.21
C GLY A 4 8.17 16.07 0.17
N PHE A 5 7.75 14.86 0.56
CA PHE A 5 7.09 13.90 -0.32
C PHE A 5 5.70 14.38 -0.75
N LEU A 6 4.82 14.72 0.20
CA LEU A 6 3.48 15.21 -0.14
C LEU A 6 3.56 16.51 -0.95
N ARG A 7 4.49 17.41 -0.59
CA ARG A 7 4.75 18.61 -1.39
C ARG A 7 5.21 18.28 -2.81
N ARG A 8 6.16 17.35 -3.01
CA ARG A 8 6.61 16.92 -4.35
C ARG A 8 5.46 16.35 -5.17
N LEU A 9 4.59 15.55 -4.54
CA LEU A 9 3.46 14.91 -5.16
C LEU A 9 2.35 15.89 -5.56
N LEU A 10 2.07 16.89 -4.70
CA LEU A 10 1.14 17.98 -4.98
C LEU A 10 1.69 18.99 -6.00
N MET A 11 3.00 19.26 -5.99
CA MET A 11 3.67 20.16 -6.93
C MET A 11 3.96 19.50 -8.29
N SER A 12 3.85 18.17 -8.40
CA SER A 12 3.94 17.42 -9.66
C SER A 12 2.66 17.64 -10.50
N THR A 13 2.51 18.88 -11.00
CA THR A 13 1.48 19.27 -11.98
C THR A 13 1.95 19.12 -13.43
N GLY A 14 3.15 18.57 -13.66
CA GLY A 14 3.65 18.23 -14.99
C GLY A 14 5.03 17.57 -14.92
N HIS A 15 5.17 16.42 -15.59
CA HIS A 15 6.41 15.73 -16.02
C HIS A 15 7.62 15.61 -15.06
N ALA A 16 7.53 15.96 -13.78
CA ALA A 16 8.50 15.49 -12.80
C ALA A 16 8.24 14.00 -12.59
N GLU A 17 9.00 13.15 -13.29
CA GLU A 17 8.94 11.70 -13.10
C GLU A 17 9.11 11.40 -11.61
N LEU A 18 8.07 10.85 -11.01
CA LEU A 18 8.11 10.42 -9.62
C LEU A 18 9.21 9.38 -9.48
N GLN A 19 10.11 9.63 -8.56
CA GLN A 19 11.28 8.79 -8.39
C GLN A 19 10.85 7.42 -7.82
N PRO A 20 11.61 6.34 -8.06
CA PRO A 20 11.31 5.01 -7.50
C PRO A 20 11.04 5.01 -5.99
N GLU A 21 11.63 5.95 -5.26
CA GLU A 21 11.55 6.18 -3.82
C GLU A 21 10.20 6.77 -3.42
N ASP A 22 9.64 7.66 -4.25
CA ASP A 22 8.29 8.21 -4.07
C ASP A 22 7.24 7.10 -4.27
N ALA A 23 7.48 6.16 -5.19
CA ALA A 23 6.61 5.00 -5.38
C ALA A 23 6.68 4.02 -4.20
N ARG A 24 7.87 3.75 -3.65
CA ARG A 24 8.05 2.92 -2.45
C ARG A 24 7.31 3.49 -1.25
N LEU A 25 7.44 4.79 -1.03
CA LEU A 25 6.75 5.49 0.05
C LEU A 25 5.23 5.47 -0.15
N ALA A 26 4.74 5.66 -1.38
CA ALA A 26 3.32 5.55 -1.68
C ALA A 26 2.76 4.15 -1.43
N VAL A 27 3.50 3.09 -1.78
CA VAL A 27 3.11 1.70 -1.46
C VAL A 27 3.06 1.49 0.06
N ALA A 28 4.07 1.94 0.79
CA ALA A 28 4.09 1.84 2.26
C ALA A 28 2.91 2.56 2.91
N ALA A 29 2.61 3.79 2.48
CA ALA A 29 1.48 4.55 2.99
C ALA A 29 0.13 3.85 2.71
N VAL A 30 -0.07 3.29 1.50
CA VAL A 30 -1.33 2.58 1.17
C VAL A 30 -1.48 1.27 1.97
N LEU A 31 -0.37 0.58 2.27
CA LEU A 31 -0.39 -0.58 3.16
C LEU A 31 -0.76 -0.19 4.60
N VAL A 32 -0.23 0.94 5.11
CA VAL A 32 -0.61 1.49 6.43
C VAL A 32 -2.08 1.91 6.46
N MET A 33 -2.56 2.60 5.42
CA MET A 33 -3.98 2.96 5.29
C MET A 33 -4.88 1.72 5.32
N ALA A 34 -4.46 0.63 4.67
CA ALA A 34 -5.21 -0.63 4.67
C ALA A 34 -5.24 -1.27 6.05
N ALA A 35 -4.09 -1.31 6.75
CA ALA A 35 -4.05 -1.85 8.12
C ALA A 35 -4.87 -1.02 9.10
N ARG A 36 -4.97 0.31 8.93
CA ARG A 36 -5.72 1.21 9.82
C ARG A 36 -7.20 1.37 9.46
N ALA A 37 -7.69 0.71 8.41
CA ALA A 37 -8.99 0.99 7.81
C ALA A 37 -10.17 0.74 8.77
N ASP A 38 -10.03 -0.24 9.66
CA ASP A 38 -11.02 -0.60 10.69
C ASP A 38 -10.80 0.14 12.03
N GLY A 39 -9.79 1.00 12.10
CA GLY A 39 -9.40 1.75 13.29
C GLY A 39 -8.54 0.99 14.30
N LYS A 40 -8.09 -0.24 13.98
CA LYS A 40 -7.10 -0.99 14.77
C LYS A 40 -5.76 -0.96 14.03
N TYR A 41 -4.69 -0.78 14.78
CA TYR A 41 -3.33 -0.88 14.26
C TYR A 41 -2.38 -1.13 15.42
N ASP A 42 -1.76 -2.30 15.43
CA ASP A 42 -0.82 -2.70 16.46
C ASP A 42 0.49 -3.26 15.87
N ASP A 43 1.36 -3.74 16.75
CA ASP A 43 2.70 -4.23 16.39
C ASP A 43 2.64 -5.45 15.44
N HIS A 44 1.55 -6.21 15.44
CA HIS A 44 1.31 -7.33 14.53
C HIS A 44 1.12 -6.86 13.09
N GLU A 45 0.23 -5.89 12.84
CA GLU A 45 0.05 -5.32 11.50
C GLU A 45 1.32 -4.60 11.04
N ALA A 46 1.99 -3.88 11.94
CA ALA A 46 3.27 -3.25 11.64
C ALA A 46 4.32 -4.27 11.16
N ALA A 47 4.46 -5.39 11.88
CA ALA A 47 5.38 -6.46 11.51
C ALA A 47 5.01 -7.16 10.19
N ILE A 48 3.73 -7.21 9.83
CA ILE A 48 3.28 -7.72 8.52
C ILE A 48 3.69 -6.77 7.40
N ILE A 49 3.44 -5.47 7.58
CA ILE A 49 3.83 -4.45 6.60
C ILE A 49 5.34 -4.45 6.40
N ASP A 50 6.13 -4.54 7.48
CA ASP A 50 7.59 -4.62 7.40
C ASP A 50 8.06 -5.82 6.55
N ARG A 51 7.44 -6.99 6.73
CA ARG A 51 7.73 -8.19 5.92
C ARG A 51 7.36 -8.01 4.45
N VAL A 52 6.19 -7.42 4.17
CA VAL A 52 5.73 -7.10 2.81
C VAL A 52 6.71 -6.16 2.11
N LEU A 53 7.06 -5.05 2.76
CA LEU A 53 7.99 -4.05 2.22
C LEU A 53 9.40 -4.63 2.03
N GLY A 54 9.87 -5.41 3.00
CA GLY A 54 11.14 -6.14 2.93
C GLY A 54 11.23 -7.03 1.70
N LYS A 55 10.21 -7.86 1.48
CA LYS A 55 10.15 -8.77 0.34
C LYS A 55 10.02 -8.02 -0.99
N ARG A 56 9.09 -7.06 -1.07
CA ARG A 56 8.79 -6.34 -2.31
C ARG A 56 9.99 -5.55 -2.84
N PHE A 57 10.73 -4.92 -1.93
CA PHE A 57 11.80 -4.00 -2.29
C PHE A 57 13.21 -4.52 -1.98
N GLY A 58 13.34 -5.77 -1.52
CA GLY A 58 14.62 -6.38 -1.16
C GLY A 58 15.31 -5.67 0.00
N LEU A 59 14.56 -5.20 0.99
CA LEU A 59 15.07 -4.42 2.11
C LEU A 59 15.42 -5.31 3.31
N THR A 60 16.40 -4.87 4.10
CA THR A 60 16.63 -5.41 5.44
C THR A 60 15.47 -5.06 6.37
N ALA A 61 15.33 -5.76 7.49
CA ALA A 61 14.29 -5.48 8.48
C ALA A 61 14.31 -4.00 8.95
N ASP A 62 15.49 -3.43 9.18
CA ASP A 62 15.63 -2.03 9.61
C ASP A 62 15.20 -1.03 8.54
N LEU A 63 15.53 -1.30 7.27
CA LEU A 63 15.14 -0.45 6.15
C LEU A 63 13.64 -0.57 5.84
N ALA A 64 13.06 -1.78 5.97
CA ALA A 64 11.63 -1.99 5.80
C ALA A 64 10.84 -1.26 6.89
N ARG A 65 11.27 -1.39 8.16
CA ARG A 65 10.72 -0.64 9.28
C ARG A 65 10.82 0.87 9.08
N GLY A 66 11.98 1.37 8.67
CA GLY A 66 12.16 2.80 8.38
C GLY A 66 11.28 3.29 7.22
N LEU A 67 10.98 2.43 6.24
CA LEU A 67 10.04 2.75 5.16
C LEU A 67 8.58 2.72 5.63
N ARG A 68 8.20 1.76 6.48
CA ARG A 68 6.89 1.72 7.13
C ARG A 68 6.66 2.98 7.94
N GLU A 69 7.59 3.36 8.80
CA GLU A 69 7.50 4.57 9.64
C GLU A 69 7.31 5.84 8.80
N GLN A 70 8.01 5.95 7.67
CA GLN A 70 7.78 7.05 6.72
C GLN A 70 6.38 6.97 6.09
N GLY A 71 5.90 5.77 5.79
CA GLY A 71 4.55 5.53 5.29
C GLY A 71 3.48 5.94 6.31
N GLU A 72 3.68 5.67 7.60
CA GLU A 72 2.80 6.10 8.69
C GLU A 72 2.76 7.62 8.83
N GLU A 73 3.92 8.27 8.76
CA GLU A 73 4.00 9.73 8.84
C GLU A 73 3.32 10.37 7.61
N ALA A 74 3.56 9.82 6.41
CA ALA A 74 2.91 10.30 5.20
C ALA A 74 1.39 10.07 5.19
N GLU A 75 0.93 8.93 5.71
CA GLU A 75 -0.49 8.62 5.86
C GLU A 75 -1.17 9.58 6.84
N GLY A 76 -0.54 9.88 7.97
CA GLY A 76 -1.07 10.85 8.95
C GLY A 76 -1.16 12.29 8.42
N GLU A 77 -0.34 12.65 7.43
CA GLU A 77 -0.38 13.96 6.77
C GLU A 77 -1.33 14.00 5.55
N ALA A 78 -1.80 12.84 5.09
CA ALA A 78 -2.63 12.72 3.90
C ALA A 78 -4.07 13.19 4.14
N ILE A 79 -4.66 13.85 3.13
CA ILE A 79 -6.10 14.17 3.13
C ILE A 79 -6.90 12.95 2.68
N ASP A 80 -6.42 12.24 1.66
CA ASP A 80 -7.04 11.03 1.13
C ASP A 80 -6.00 10.09 0.50
N ILE A 81 -6.48 9.05 -0.18
CA ILE A 81 -5.66 8.04 -0.85
C ILE A 81 -5.20 8.43 -2.26
N TYR A 82 -5.70 9.55 -2.80
CA TYR A 82 -5.56 9.90 -4.21
C TYR A 82 -4.09 10.10 -4.58
N GLN A 83 -3.33 10.80 -3.75
CA GLN A 83 -1.95 11.11 -4.05
C GLN A 83 -1.08 9.85 -4.09
N PHE A 84 -1.28 8.91 -3.16
CA PHE A 84 -0.50 7.67 -3.14
C PHE A 84 -0.84 6.77 -4.32
N THR A 85 -2.12 6.58 -4.61
CA THR A 85 -2.55 5.77 -5.76
C THR A 85 -2.16 6.40 -7.10
N LYS A 86 -2.17 7.73 -7.21
CA LYS A 86 -1.60 8.44 -8.36
C LYS A 86 -0.12 8.13 -8.50
N ALA A 87 0.65 8.21 -7.41
CA ALA A 87 2.08 7.93 -7.43
C ALA A 87 2.39 6.50 -7.88
N ILE A 88 1.68 5.52 -7.31
CA ILE A 88 1.77 4.12 -7.71
C ILE A 88 1.42 3.96 -9.19
N ARG A 89 0.31 4.53 -9.64
CA ARG A 89 -0.14 4.39 -11.03
C ARG A 89 0.83 5.00 -12.04
N THR A 90 1.52 6.08 -11.70
CA THR A 90 2.47 6.72 -12.62
C THR A 90 3.83 6.05 -12.65
N SER A 91 4.25 5.41 -11.55
CA SER A 91 5.60 4.86 -11.42
C SER A 91 5.67 3.34 -11.56
N ILE A 92 4.55 2.63 -11.37
CA ILE A 92 4.50 1.17 -11.39
C ILE A 92 3.70 0.70 -12.61
N PRO A 93 4.25 -0.17 -13.49
CA PRO A 93 3.53 -0.77 -14.61
C PRO A 93 2.29 -1.53 -14.17
N ILE A 94 1.27 -1.63 -15.04
CA ILE A 94 -0.03 -2.23 -14.69
C ILE A 94 0.11 -3.70 -14.26
N GLU A 95 1.02 -4.44 -14.90
CA GLU A 95 1.36 -5.83 -14.62
C GLU A 95 1.87 -6.05 -13.19
N ASP A 96 2.53 -5.05 -12.60
CA ASP A 96 3.11 -5.11 -11.25
C ASP A 96 2.15 -4.59 -10.17
N ARG A 97 1.03 -3.96 -10.57
CA ARG A 97 0.03 -3.42 -9.62
C ARG A 97 -0.81 -4.52 -8.99
N ILE A 98 -1.02 -5.64 -9.68
CA ILE A 98 -1.76 -6.79 -9.10
C ILE A 98 -1.05 -7.31 -7.84
N ALA A 99 0.28 -7.35 -7.84
CA ALA A 99 1.04 -7.75 -6.65
C ALA A 99 0.77 -6.81 -5.45
N ILE A 100 0.57 -5.51 -5.69
CA ILE A 100 0.21 -4.55 -4.62
C ILE A 100 -1.17 -4.89 -4.05
N ILE A 101 -2.13 -5.25 -4.91
CA ILE A 101 -3.46 -5.67 -4.47
C ILE A 101 -3.40 -6.96 -3.66
N GLU A 102 -2.56 -7.93 -4.05
CA GLU A 102 -2.32 -9.14 -3.26
C GLU A 102 -1.73 -8.81 -1.88
N GLU A 103 -0.75 -7.91 -1.82
CA GLU A 103 -0.13 -7.46 -0.56
C GLU A 103 -1.14 -6.76 0.35
N LEU A 104 -1.99 -5.89 -0.20
CA LEU A 104 -3.06 -5.22 0.54
C LEU A 104 -4.08 -6.22 1.10
N TRP A 105 -4.49 -7.21 0.31
CA TRP A 105 -5.34 -8.30 0.82
C TRP A 105 -4.64 -9.11 1.91
N GLY A 106 -3.33 -9.34 1.79
CA GLY A 106 -2.56 -10.02 2.83
C GLY A 106 -2.57 -9.28 4.17
N VAL A 107 -2.51 -7.95 4.14
CA VAL A 107 -2.61 -7.11 5.34
C VAL A 107 -4.02 -7.14 5.90
N ILE A 108 -5.05 -6.85 5.09
CA ILE A 108 -6.46 -6.81 5.50
C ILE A 108 -6.95 -8.16 6.05
N LEU A 109 -6.49 -9.28 5.49
CA LEU A 109 -6.94 -10.61 5.93
C LEU A 109 -6.14 -11.15 7.12
N SER A 110 -5.20 -10.39 7.67
CA SER A 110 -4.25 -10.90 8.67
C SER A 110 -4.85 -11.11 10.05
N ASP A 111 -5.89 -10.36 10.42
CA ASP A 111 -6.63 -10.51 11.67
C ASP A 111 -7.85 -11.45 11.55
N GLY A 112 -8.17 -11.86 10.31
CA GLY A 112 -9.25 -12.78 9.98
C GLY A 112 -10.66 -12.18 9.97
N VAL A 113 -10.83 -10.87 10.21
CA VAL A 113 -12.15 -10.22 10.32
C VAL A 113 -12.23 -9.05 9.35
N ARG A 114 -12.87 -9.29 8.20
CA ARG A 114 -13.12 -8.23 7.23
C ARG A 114 -14.35 -7.40 7.58
N ASP A 115 -14.25 -6.08 7.51
CA ASP A 115 -15.37 -5.16 7.67
C ASP A 115 -15.70 -4.33 6.38
N PRO A 116 -16.90 -3.72 6.28
CA PRO A 116 -17.31 -2.91 5.13
C PRO A 116 -16.39 -1.73 4.77
N HIS A 117 -15.65 -1.17 5.72
CA HIS A 117 -14.69 -0.08 5.55
C HIS A 117 -13.50 -0.53 4.70
N GLU A 118 -12.90 -1.67 5.03
CA GLU A 118 -11.79 -2.27 4.26
C GLU A 118 -12.22 -2.62 2.83
N ASP A 119 -13.44 -3.14 2.69
CA ASP A 119 -14.06 -3.40 1.39
C ASP A 119 -14.18 -2.14 0.52
N SER A 120 -14.59 -1.03 1.15
CA SER A 120 -14.71 0.26 0.50
C SER A 120 -13.35 0.80 0.10
N LEU A 121 -12.36 0.68 0.99
CA LEU A 121 -10.99 1.07 0.73
C LEU A 121 -10.38 0.27 -0.44
N MET A 122 -10.53 -1.05 -0.45
CA MET A 122 -10.00 -1.89 -1.53
C MET A 122 -10.64 -1.54 -2.87
N ARG A 123 -11.95 -1.33 -2.93
CA ARG A 123 -12.60 -0.86 -4.17
C ARG A 123 -12.00 0.46 -4.67
N GLN A 124 -11.75 1.40 -3.76
CA GLN A 124 -11.17 2.70 -4.09
C GLN A 124 -9.73 2.60 -4.59
N ILE A 125 -8.92 1.72 -4.00
CA ILE A 125 -7.53 1.49 -4.41
C ILE A 125 -7.51 0.84 -5.79
N VAL A 126 -8.25 -0.25 -5.97
CA VAL A 126 -8.30 -1.03 -7.22
C VAL A 126 -8.67 -0.15 -8.40
N ASP A 127 -9.74 0.65 -8.26
CA ASP A 127 -10.18 1.59 -9.29
C ASP A 127 -9.08 2.62 -9.61
N ARG A 128 -8.46 3.22 -8.59
CA ARG A 128 -7.42 4.24 -8.78
C ARG A 128 -6.11 3.68 -9.36
N LEU A 129 -5.79 2.41 -9.11
CA LEU A 129 -4.66 1.72 -9.72
C LEU A 129 -4.95 1.26 -11.16
N GLY A 130 -6.18 1.43 -11.64
CA GLY A 130 -6.60 1.06 -12.99
C GLY A 130 -6.82 -0.44 -13.17
N LEU A 131 -7.18 -1.14 -12.09
CA LEU A 131 -7.46 -2.57 -12.07
C LEU A 131 -8.98 -2.81 -11.98
N SER A 132 -9.42 -3.99 -12.41
CA SER A 132 -10.83 -4.35 -12.33
C SER A 132 -11.21 -4.96 -10.98
N PRO A 133 -12.50 -4.94 -10.60
CA PRO A 133 -12.98 -5.68 -9.43
C PRO A 133 -12.69 -7.19 -9.52
N MET A 134 -12.65 -7.75 -10.73
CA MET A 134 -12.31 -9.16 -10.96
C MET A 134 -10.85 -9.43 -10.60
N ASP A 135 -9.92 -8.55 -11.00
CA ASP A 135 -8.49 -8.68 -10.65
C ASP A 135 -8.32 -8.71 -9.13
N SER A 136 -9.02 -7.82 -8.43
CA SER A 136 -9.03 -7.79 -6.97
C SER A 136 -9.61 -9.06 -6.35
N ALA A 137 -10.69 -9.61 -6.91
CA ALA A 137 -11.31 -10.83 -6.40
C ALA A 137 -10.38 -12.05 -6.58
N LEU A 138 -9.70 -12.15 -7.72
CA LEU A 138 -8.73 -13.20 -8.01
C LEU A 138 -7.49 -13.10 -7.11
N ALA A 139 -6.95 -11.89 -6.94
CA ALA A 139 -5.85 -11.62 -6.01
C ALA A 139 -6.21 -12.05 -4.58
N ARG A 140 -7.42 -11.69 -4.11
CA ARG A 140 -7.92 -12.12 -2.80
C ARG A 140 -8.03 -13.65 -2.69
N GLN A 141 -8.61 -14.31 -3.69
CA GLN A 141 -8.76 -15.77 -3.69
C GLN A 141 -7.39 -16.46 -3.59
N LYS A 142 -6.39 -15.94 -4.29
CA LYS A 142 -5.01 -16.44 -4.22
C LYS A 142 -4.43 -16.32 -2.82
N VAL A 143 -4.61 -15.17 -2.16
CA VAL A 143 -4.15 -14.95 -0.77
C VAL A 143 -4.82 -15.92 0.20
N GLN A 144 -6.15 -16.07 0.09
CA GLN A 144 -6.93 -16.99 0.94
C GLN A 144 -6.64 -18.48 0.69
N GLY A 145 -6.28 -18.85 -0.54
CA GLY A 145 -6.03 -20.23 -0.97
C GLY A 145 -4.64 -20.77 -0.62
N GLY A 146 -3.87 -20.11 0.23
CA GLY A 146 -2.50 -20.50 0.60
C GLY A 146 -1.41 -19.61 0.04
N GLY A 147 -1.77 -18.52 -0.65
CA GLY A 147 -0.90 -17.37 -0.86
C GLY A 147 -0.74 -16.56 0.42
N SER A 148 -0.27 -17.18 1.50
CA SER A 148 0.20 -16.40 2.65
C SER A 148 1.19 -15.36 2.12
N ILE A 149 1.18 -14.16 2.71
CA ILE A 149 2.42 -13.37 2.74
C ILE A 149 3.48 -14.38 3.21
N PRO A 150 4.44 -14.80 2.37
CA PRO A 150 5.33 -15.86 2.78
C PRO A 150 6.04 -15.37 4.04
N GLY A 151 6.01 -16.22 5.06
CA GLY A 151 6.56 -15.94 6.38
C GLY A 151 8.01 -15.47 6.31
#